data_AF-A0A537JSF4-F1
#
_entry.id   AF-A0A537JSF4-F1
#
_cell.length_a   1.000
_cell.length_b   1.000
_cell.length_c   1.000
_cell.angle_alpha   90.00
_cell.angle_beta   90.00
_cell.angle_gamma   90.00
#
_symmetry.space_group_name_H-M   'P 1'
#
loop_
_entity.id
_entity.type
_entity.pdbx_description
1 polymer ?
#
loop_
_entity_poly.entity_id
_entity_poly.type
_entity_poly.pdbx_seq_one_letter_code
_entity_poly.pdbx_strand_id
1 'polypeptide(L)'
;MQAQLITYQLKDISQAEYLKQMVEPDAPILANVKGLISKVWLTDEEKNTFGGFYLWENKTAMEDFMHSDLVKAVVSRPFVKNVSSVDFEVNQNASLITRGLK
;
A
#
# COMPACT_ATOMS: atom_id res chain seq x y z
N MET A 1 -6.78 -5.55 -14.30
CA MET A 1 -5.98 -5.52 -13.07
C MET A 1 -5.12 -4.29 -13.04
N GLN A 2 -4.97 -3.68 -11.86
CA GLN A 2 -4.14 -2.49 -11.67
C GLN A 2 -3.05 -2.79 -10.64
N ALA A 3 -1.82 -2.39 -10.90
CA ALA A 3 -0.75 -2.40 -9.92
C ALA A 3 -0.56 -0.98 -9.39
N GLN A 4 -0.30 -0.84 -8.10
CA GLN A 4 -0.07 0.45 -7.47
C GLN A 4 1.11 0.36 -6.50
N LEU A 5 1.99 1.36 -6.55
CA LEU A 5 3.07 1.54 -5.59
C LEU A 5 2.75 2.79 -4.78
N ILE A 6 2.54 2.61 -3.48
CA ILE A 6 2.40 3.71 -2.52
C ILE A 6 3.63 3.73 -1.63
N THR A 7 4.28 4.88 -1.54
CA THR A 7 5.40 5.10 -0.62
C THR A 7 5.15 6.29 0.28
N TYR A 8 5.79 6.30 1.43
CA TYR A 8 5.79 7.38 2.40
C TYR A 8 7.06 7.32 3.25
N GLN A 9 7.34 8.42 3.93
CA GLN A 9 8.40 8.52 4.92
C GLN A 9 7.79 8.60 6.31
N LEU A 10 8.55 8.14 7.30
CA LEU A 10 8.18 8.24 8.71
C LEU A 10 8.93 9.40 9.37
N LYS A 11 8.26 10.10 10.27
CA LYS A 11 8.85 11.20 11.04
C LYS A 11 8.44 11.09 12.51
N ASP A 12 9.39 11.33 13.40
CA ASP A 12 9.16 11.44 14.85
C ASP A 12 8.49 10.18 15.45
N ILE A 13 8.81 8.99 14.92
CA ILE A 13 8.32 7.69 15.39
C ILE A 13 9.43 6.64 15.27
N SER A 14 9.53 5.73 16.24
CA SER A 14 10.42 4.57 16.12
C SER A 14 9.81 3.50 15.22
N GLN A 15 10.64 2.62 14.68
CA GLN A 15 10.15 1.49 13.88
C GLN A 15 9.20 0.58 14.68
N ALA A 16 9.51 0.31 15.96
CA ALA A 16 8.68 -0.52 16.81
C ALA A 16 7.29 0.10 17.04
N GLU A 17 7.22 1.42 17.20
CA GLU A 17 5.96 2.15 17.31
C GLU A 17 5.20 2.17 15.98
N TYR A 18 5.89 2.36 14.85
CA TYR A 18 5.27 2.27 13.53
C TYR A 18 4.61 0.89 13.30
N LEU A 19 5.32 -0.20 13.63
CA LEU A 19 4.77 -1.55 13.50
C LEU A 19 3.49 -1.71 14.34
N LYS A 20 3.52 -1.28 15.60
CA LYS A 20 2.38 -1.41 16.53
C LYS A 20 1.21 -0.47 16.24
N GLN A 21 1.49 0.77 15.88
CA GLN A 21 0.46 1.82 15.74
C GLN A 21 -0.14 1.87 14.34
N MET A 22 0.54 1.32 13.33
CA MET A 22 0.10 1.38 11.93
C MET A 22 0.03 0.00 11.29
N VAL A 23 1.11 -0.80 11.29
CA VAL A 23 1.12 -2.05 10.52
C VAL A 23 0.19 -3.11 11.11
N GLU A 24 0.33 -3.43 12.40
CA GLU A 24 -0.47 -4.44 13.10
C GLU A 24 -1.99 -4.18 13.02
N PRO A 25 -2.51 -2.96 13.29
CA PRO A 25 -3.94 -2.69 13.19
C PRO A 25 -4.44 -2.55 11.74
N ASP A 26 -3.66 -1.96 10.83
CA ASP A 26 -4.15 -1.70 9.48
C ASP A 26 -4.09 -2.94 8.58
N ALA A 27 -3.11 -3.83 8.77
CA ALA A 27 -2.95 -5.04 7.94
C ALA A 27 -4.22 -5.91 7.84
N PRO A 28 -4.91 -6.28 8.93
CA PRO A 28 -6.15 -7.05 8.84
C PRO A 28 -7.31 -6.27 8.20
N ILE A 29 -7.37 -4.94 8.40
CA ILE A 29 -8.40 -4.10 7.75
C ILE A 29 -8.16 -4.07 6.24
N LEU A 30 -6.91 -3.83 5.82
CA LEU A 30 -6.50 -3.80 4.43
C LEU A 30 -6.75 -5.13 3.73
N ALA A 31 -6.50 -6.25 4.41
CA ALA A 31 -6.77 -7.59 3.88
C ALA A 31 -8.25 -7.83 3.50
N ASN A 32 -9.17 -7.02 4.01
CA ASN A 32 -10.61 -7.10 3.72
C ASN A 32 -11.09 -6.01 2.74
N VAL A 33 -10.20 -5.21 2.16
CA VAL A 33 -10.58 -4.19 1.17
C VAL A 33 -11.09 -4.87 -0.09
N LYS A 34 -12.33 -4.53 -0.49
CA LYS A 34 -12.96 -5.07 -1.69
C LYS A 34 -12.12 -4.75 -2.93
N GLY A 35 -11.85 -5.78 -3.74
CA GLY A 35 -11.10 -5.66 -4.98
C GLY A 35 -9.57 -5.57 -4.82
N LEU A 36 -9.05 -5.57 -3.57
CA LEU A 36 -7.64 -5.81 -3.31
C LEU A 36 -7.34 -7.30 -3.42
N ILE A 37 -6.42 -7.67 -4.31
CA ILE A 37 -5.96 -9.06 -4.45
C ILE A 37 -4.83 -9.33 -3.47
N SER A 38 -3.85 -8.42 -3.40
CA SER A 38 -2.74 -8.53 -2.45
C SER A 38 -2.08 -7.19 -2.19
N LYS A 39 -1.45 -7.10 -1.02
CA LYS A 39 -0.53 -6.03 -0.66
C LYS A 39 0.76 -6.64 -0.16
N VAL A 40 1.90 -6.20 -0.70
CA VAL A 40 3.24 -6.48 -0.19
C VAL A 40 3.73 -5.23 0.52
N TRP A 41 4.05 -5.34 1.82
CA TRP A 41 4.61 -4.22 2.59
C TRP A 41 6.07 -4.00 2.22
N LEU A 42 6.47 -2.73 2.10
CA LEU A 42 7.81 -2.31 1.69
C LEU A 42 8.46 -1.51 2.83
N THR A 43 9.75 -1.77 3.07
CA THR A 43 10.54 -1.07 4.10
C THR A 43 11.98 -0.88 3.62
N ASP A 44 12.50 0.32 3.78
CA ASP A 44 13.90 0.71 3.61
C ASP A 44 14.19 1.73 4.73
N GLU A 45 14.74 1.25 5.85
CA GLU A 45 15.01 2.07 7.03
C GLU A 45 16.13 3.07 6.79
N GLU A 46 17.17 2.67 6.04
CA GLU A 46 18.32 3.53 5.72
C GLU A 46 17.89 4.76 4.92
N LYS A 47 16.96 4.57 3.97
CA LYS A 47 16.41 5.67 3.15
C LYS A 47 15.12 6.26 3.71
N ASN A 48 14.68 5.83 4.90
CA ASN A 48 13.41 6.23 5.52
C ASN A 48 12.23 6.14 4.52
N THR A 49 12.13 5.03 3.78
CA THR A 49 11.10 4.83 2.76
C THR A 49 10.31 3.58 3.07
N PHE A 50 9.02 3.75 3.29
CA PHE A 50 8.07 2.69 3.65
C PHE A 50 6.94 2.70 2.64
N GLY A 51 6.17 1.63 2.56
CA GLY A 51 5.10 1.59 1.56
C GLY A 51 4.39 0.26 1.41
N GLY A 52 3.72 0.16 0.26
CA GLY A 52 3.14 -1.08 -0.20
C GLY A 52 3.09 -1.14 -1.72
N PHE A 53 3.31 -2.34 -2.25
CA PHE A 53 2.92 -2.71 -3.60
C PHE A 53 1.55 -3.39 -3.53
N TYR A 54 0.59 -2.89 -4.28
CA TYR A 54 -0.80 -3.34 -4.27
C TYR A 54 -1.15 -3.91 -5.64
N LEU A 55 -1.89 -5.01 -5.62
CA LEU A 55 -2.49 -5.60 -6.80
C LEU A 55 -4.01 -5.56 -6.66
N TRP A 56 -4.65 -4.92 -7.63
CA TRP A 56 -6.09 -4.68 -7.66
C TRP A 56 -6.75 -5.45 -8.80
N GLU A 57 -7.99 -5.90 -8.58
CA GLU A 57 -8.81 -6.53 -9.62
C GLU A 57 -8.96 -5.63 -10.85
N ASN A 58 -9.18 -4.33 -10.62
CA ASN A 58 -9.36 -3.31 -11.66
C ASN A 58 -9.03 -1.91 -11.12
N LYS A 59 -9.01 -0.94 -12.03
CA LYS A 59 -8.70 0.46 -11.71
C LYS A 59 -9.75 1.11 -10.80
N THR A 60 -11.03 0.79 -10.98
CA THR A 60 -12.11 1.32 -10.14
C THR A 60 -11.95 0.91 -8.67
N ALA A 61 -11.61 -0.36 -8.39
CA ALA A 61 -11.37 -0.81 -7.01
C ALA A 61 -10.19 -0.07 -6.34
N MET A 62 -9.12 0.20 -7.09
CA MET A 62 -8.01 1.04 -6.63
C MET A 62 -8.48 2.46 -6.33
N GLU A 63 -9.23 3.08 -7.24
CA GLU A 63 -9.74 4.45 -7.08
C GLU A 63 -10.69 4.55 -5.89
N ASP A 64 -11.61 3.60 -5.70
CA ASP A 64 -12.50 3.53 -4.54
C ASP A 64 -11.72 3.46 -3.23
N PHE A 65 -10.66 2.64 -3.19
CA PHE A 65 -9.75 2.58 -2.05
C PHE A 65 -9.05 3.92 -1.80
N MET A 66 -8.52 4.56 -2.84
CA MET A 66 -7.83 5.85 -2.73
C MET A 66 -8.72 7.00 -2.24
N HIS A 67 -10.02 6.93 -2.49
CA HIS A 67 -11.01 7.92 -2.00
C HIS A 67 -11.63 7.55 -0.64
N SER A 68 -11.29 6.38 -0.08
CA SER A 68 -11.86 5.88 1.16
C SER A 68 -11.39 6.66 2.40
N ASP A 69 -12.18 6.59 3.47
CA ASP A 69 -11.81 7.18 4.76
C ASP A 69 -10.63 6.46 5.41
N LEU A 70 -10.36 5.21 5.02
CA LEU A 70 -9.17 4.47 5.46
C LEU A 70 -7.89 5.17 4.99
N VAL A 71 -7.81 5.54 3.71
CA VAL A 71 -6.65 6.27 3.16
C VAL A 71 -6.53 7.63 3.82
N LYS A 72 -7.65 8.36 3.97
CA LYS A 72 -7.65 9.67 4.67
C LYS A 72 -7.12 9.56 6.09
N ALA A 73 -7.56 8.55 6.85
CA ALA A 73 -7.11 8.32 8.21
C ALA A 73 -5.60 8.04 8.26
N VAL A 74 -5.08 7.19 7.37
CA VAL A 74 -3.64 6.86 7.31
C VAL A 74 -2.79 8.08 6.98
N VAL A 75 -3.13 8.83 5.92
CA VAL A 75 -2.32 10.00 5.50
C VAL A 75 -2.42 11.18 6.46
N SER A 76 -3.47 11.23 7.28
CA SER A 76 -3.63 12.25 8.33
C SER A 76 -2.73 12.03 9.54
N ARG A 77 -2.12 10.85 9.70
CA ARG A 77 -1.25 10.53 10.84
C ARG A 77 -0.03 11.47 10.85
N PRO A 78 0.31 12.09 11.99
CA PRO A 78 1.34 13.12 12.05
C PRO A 78 2.73 12.60 11.69
N PHE A 79 2.99 11.31 11.92
CA PHE A 79 4.25 10.64 11.60
C PHE A 79 4.36 10.18 10.14
N VAL A 80 3.30 10.29 9.33
CA VAL A 80 3.33 9.97 7.90
C VAL A 80 3.64 11.25 7.11
N LYS A 81 4.63 11.18 6.23
CA LYS A 81 5.09 12.30 5.38
C LYS A 81 5.39 11.86 3.97
N ASN A 82 5.43 12.82 3.05
CA ASN A 82 5.91 12.64 1.68
C ASN A 82 5.27 11.43 0.99
N VAL A 83 3.95 11.31 1.12
CA VAL A 83 3.18 10.23 0.51
C VAL A 83 3.20 10.38 -1.00
N SER A 84 3.52 9.30 -1.70
CA SER A 84 3.47 9.19 -3.16
C SER A 84 2.66 7.97 -3.55
N SER A 85 1.95 8.05 -4.68
CA SER A 85 1.22 6.95 -5.27
C SER A 85 1.40 7.01 -6.79
N VAL A 86 1.79 5.88 -7.37
CA VAL A 86 1.84 5.68 -8.83
C VAL A 86 1.19 4.35 -9.17
N ASP A 87 0.52 4.29 -10.31
CA ASP A 87 -0.19 3.10 -10.77
C ASP A 87 0.12 2.73 -12.22
N PHE A 88 -0.06 1.45 -12.53
CA PHE A 88 0.25 0.86 -13.82
C PHE A 88 -0.80 -0.19 -14.17
N GLU A 89 -1.17 -0.26 -15.44
CA GLU A 89 -1.90 -1.43 -15.94
C GLU A 89 -1.01 -2.67 -15.86
N VAL A 90 -1.55 -3.78 -15.38
CA VAL A 90 -0.80 -5.03 -15.26
C VAL A 90 -0.71 -5.71 -16.62
N ASN A 91 0.50 -5.96 -17.10
CA ASN A 91 0.74 -6.88 -18.22
C ASN A 91 0.53 -8.33 -17.76
N GLN A 92 -0.73 -8.78 -17.81
CA GLN A 92 -1.13 -10.08 -17.25
C GLN A 92 -0.38 -11.25 -17.87
N ASN A 93 -0.16 -11.26 -19.18
CA ASN A 93 0.53 -12.35 -19.87
C ASN A 93 1.97 -12.53 -19.36
N ALA A 94 2.74 -11.44 -19.27
CA ALA A 94 4.10 -11.50 -18.75
C ALA A 94 4.13 -11.85 -17.25
N SER A 95 3.19 -11.31 -16.48
CA SER A 95 3.10 -11.58 -15.03
C SER A 95 2.73 -13.04 -14.73
N LEU A 96 1.90 -13.70 -15.55
CA LEU A 96 1.64 -15.13 -15.42
C LEU A 96 2.90 -15.98 -15.63
N ILE A 97 3.68 -15.69 -16.68
CA ILE A 97 4.96 -16.39 -16.97
C ILE A 97 5.95 -16.24 -15.80
N THR A 98 5.95 -15.08 -15.15
CA THR A 98 6.89 -14.73 -14.08
C THR A 98 6.36 -14.96 -12.67
N ARG A 99 5.18 -15.60 -12.53
CA ARG A 99 4.53 -15.95 -11.24
C ARG A 99 4.10 -14.74 -10.41
N GLY A 100 3.90 -13.59 -11.04
CA GLY A 100 3.38 -12.37 -10.40
C GLY A 100 1.86 -12.40 -10.18
N LEU A 101 1.14 -13.24 -10.93
CA LEU A 101 -0.29 -13.52 -10.78
C LEU A 101 -0.47 -15.00 -10.42
N LYS A 102 -1.46 -15.30 -9.58
CA LYS A 102 -1.87 -16.67 -9.24
C LYS A 102 -3.18 -17.00 -9.92
#